data_AF-A0A8T2T9N8-F1
#
_entry.id   AF-A0A8T2T9N8-F1
#
_cell.length_a   1.000
_cell.length_b   1.000
_cell.length_c   1.000
_cell.angle_alpha   90.00
_cell.angle_beta   90.00
_cell.angle_gamma   90.00
#
_symmetry.space_group_name_H-M   'P 1'
#
loop_
_entity.id
_entity.type
_entity.pdbx_description
1 polymer ?
#
loop_
_entity_poly.entity_id
_entity_poly.type
_entity_poly.pdbx_seq_one_letter_code
_entity_poly.pdbx_strand_id
1 'polypeptide(L)'
;MSFLFRPLRWIDDVSFATQVHHLSGPIRVTDSNGEPAKPGDLLVVEICNLGPLPGDEWGFTGIFDRENGGGFLTDHFPCASKAIWHFEGIFAQSRHIPGVRFPGLIHPGLIGTAPSNELLSIWNSREKELVERGVDAVGTAAFLHTRPLALLPTPEGALLGKIEGGTQLWEEVAKDAARTIPGRENGGNCDIKNLSRGSKVYFPVFIEGANLSMGDMHFSQGDGEVAFCGAIEMSGFLELKCSIIRGGMEKYLTPMGPTKLHVNPIFEIGPLEPRFSDWLVFEGLSVDESGKQHYLDAAVAYKRAVLNAIDYLSKFGYTKEQVYLLLSCCPCEGRISGIVDVPNACATLAIPTGIFDQDVRPKRDGPPRPPYLLSYGDVPKCIYDGPLPTTKNPALS
;
A
#
# COMPACT_ATOMS: atom_id res chain seq x y z
N MET A 1 -7.16 23.62 1.15
CA MET A 1 -7.22 23.40 2.62
C MET A 1 -6.02 22.56 3.00
N SER A 2 -5.33 22.88 4.10
CA SER A 2 -4.18 22.13 4.62
C SER A 2 -4.62 21.30 5.84
N PHE A 3 -4.24 20.02 5.91
CA PHE A 3 -4.57 19.09 7.00
C PHE A 3 -3.30 18.55 7.67
N LEU A 4 -3.37 18.14 8.95
CA LEU A 4 -2.23 17.65 9.77
C LEU A 4 -2.45 16.19 10.19
N PHE A 5 -1.37 15.42 10.27
CA PHE A 5 -1.25 14.05 10.77
C PHE A 5 -0.07 14.00 11.77
N ARG A 6 0.06 12.96 12.61
CA ARG A 6 1.24 12.77 13.49
C ARG A 6 1.82 11.36 13.29
N PRO A 7 3.15 11.18 13.23
CA PRO A 7 3.74 9.85 13.08
C PRO A 7 3.89 9.12 14.43
N LEU A 8 3.82 7.78 14.41
CA LEU A 8 3.74 6.89 15.58
C LEU A 8 5.12 6.48 16.15
N ARG A 9 5.18 6.15 17.46
CA ARG A 9 6.44 5.86 18.19
C ARG A 9 6.95 4.41 18.05
N TRP A 10 6.10 3.38 18.01
CA TRP A 10 6.47 1.96 17.82
C TRP A 10 5.45 1.23 16.94
N ILE A 11 5.92 0.23 16.17
CA ILE A 11 5.05 -0.51 15.22
C ILE A 11 4.20 -1.57 15.93
N ASP A 12 4.70 -2.13 17.02
CA ASP A 12 3.98 -3.12 17.85
C ASP A 12 2.75 -2.50 18.55
N ASP A 13 2.74 -1.17 18.74
CA ASP A 13 1.60 -0.43 19.28
C ASP A 13 0.50 -0.18 18.23
N VAL A 14 0.76 -0.49 16.95
CA VAL A 14 -0.22 -0.33 15.88
C VAL A 14 -1.12 -1.57 15.86
N SER A 15 -2.34 -1.40 16.37
CA SER A 15 -3.41 -2.35 16.09
C SER A 15 -3.96 -2.09 14.70
N PHE A 16 -3.28 -2.64 13.68
CA PHE A 16 -3.76 -2.67 12.30
C PHE A 16 -5.20 -3.24 12.24
N ALA A 17 -5.49 -4.20 13.10
CA ALA A 17 -6.81 -4.82 13.21
C ALA A 17 -7.92 -3.89 13.72
N THR A 18 -7.66 -2.70 14.26
CA THR A 18 -8.73 -1.87 14.88
C THR A 18 -8.66 -0.37 14.61
N GLN A 19 -7.47 0.23 14.45
CA GLN A 19 -7.35 1.71 14.47
C GLN A 19 -7.03 2.36 13.13
N VAL A 20 -6.38 1.64 12.20
CA VAL A 20 -5.98 2.23 10.91
C VAL A 20 -7.16 2.22 9.92
N HIS A 21 -7.28 3.20 9.02
CA HIS A 21 -6.54 4.46 8.85
C HIS A 21 -7.33 5.67 9.39
N HIS A 22 -6.66 6.65 9.99
CA HIS A 22 -7.28 7.92 10.38
C HIS A 22 -7.32 8.90 9.19
N LEU A 23 -8.52 9.23 8.73
CA LEU A 23 -8.71 10.04 7.51
C LEU A 23 -9.13 11.47 7.82
N SER A 24 -8.59 12.42 7.07
CA SER A 24 -9.09 13.79 7.00
C SER A 24 -10.30 13.84 6.06
N GLY A 25 -11.42 14.36 6.56
CA GLY A 25 -12.69 14.40 5.84
C GLY A 25 -13.89 14.11 6.75
N PRO A 26 -15.06 13.80 6.18
CA PRO A 26 -15.38 13.90 4.76
C PRO A 26 -15.59 15.35 4.31
N ILE A 27 -15.07 15.70 3.13
CA ILE A 27 -15.29 16.98 2.48
C ILE A 27 -16.50 16.85 1.54
N ARG A 28 -17.54 17.62 1.81
CA ARG A 28 -18.67 17.79 0.90
C ARG A 28 -18.26 18.70 -0.26
N VAL A 29 -18.35 18.20 -1.50
CA VAL A 29 -17.95 18.93 -2.71
C VAL A 29 -19.18 19.47 -3.45
N THR A 30 -19.11 20.75 -3.82
CA THR A 30 -20.10 21.47 -4.64
C THR A 30 -19.45 22.05 -5.89
N ASP A 31 -20.23 22.30 -6.93
CA ASP A 31 -19.77 23.04 -8.11
C ASP A 31 -19.73 24.56 -7.86
N SER A 32 -19.42 25.34 -8.90
CA SER A 32 -19.33 26.80 -8.85
C SER A 32 -20.65 27.51 -8.52
N ASN A 33 -21.79 26.83 -8.68
CA ASN A 33 -23.11 27.35 -8.33
C ASN A 33 -23.57 26.92 -6.94
N GLY A 34 -22.75 26.15 -6.21
CA GLY A 34 -23.09 25.60 -4.90
C GLY A 34 -23.89 24.30 -4.96
N GLU A 35 -24.11 23.71 -6.14
CA GLU A 35 -24.82 22.44 -6.28
C GLU A 35 -23.89 21.28 -5.90
N PRO A 36 -24.29 20.41 -4.95
CA PRO A 36 -23.46 19.28 -4.53
C PRO A 36 -23.26 18.27 -5.67
N ALA A 37 -22.15 17.52 -5.61
CA ALA A 37 -22.00 16.31 -6.43
C ALA A 37 -23.18 15.36 -6.20
N LYS A 38 -23.66 14.65 -7.22
CA LYS A 38 -24.80 13.73 -7.12
C LYS A 38 -24.36 12.30 -7.50
N PRO A 39 -25.04 11.26 -6.99
CA PRO A 39 -24.77 9.89 -7.42
C PRO A 39 -24.81 9.78 -8.95
N GLY A 40 -23.79 9.17 -9.56
CA GLY A 40 -23.63 9.11 -11.03
C GLY A 40 -22.69 10.15 -11.63
N ASP A 41 -22.30 11.19 -10.86
CA ASP A 41 -21.27 12.14 -11.27
C ASP A 41 -19.86 11.52 -11.18
N LEU A 42 -18.89 12.13 -11.85
CA LEU A 42 -17.47 11.95 -11.51
C LEU A 42 -16.98 13.16 -10.72
N LEU A 43 -16.35 12.91 -9.58
CA LEU A 43 -15.58 13.90 -8.86
C LEU A 43 -14.15 13.90 -9.40
N VAL A 44 -13.77 15.00 -10.05
CA VAL A 44 -12.41 15.21 -10.55
C VAL A 44 -11.59 15.84 -9.42
N VAL A 45 -10.51 15.19 -9.01
CA VAL A 45 -9.58 15.68 -8.00
C VAL A 45 -8.20 15.79 -8.61
N GLU A 46 -7.68 17.02 -8.68
CA GLU A 46 -6.31 17.30 -9.09
C GLU A 46 -5.45 17.49 -7.83
N ILE A 47 -4.36 16.72 -7.71
CA ILE A 47 -3.41 16.80 -6.59
C ILE A 47 -2.40 17.90 -6.91
N CYS A 48 -2.69 19.14 -6.51
CA CYS A 48 -1.86 20.30 -6.84
C CYS A 48 -0.50 20.29 -6.10
N ASN A 49 -0.51 19.89 -4.83
CA ASN A 49 0.66 19.85 -3.98
C ASN A 49 0.46 18.88 -2.82
N LEU A 50 1.56 18.36 -2.30
CA LEU A 50 1.61 17.48 -1.14
C LEU A 50 3.04 17.39 -0.63
N GLY A 51 3.18 17.03 0.64
CA GLY A 51 4.48 16.89 1.30
C GLY A 51 4.33 16.58 2.78
N PRO A 52 5.46 16.41 3.48
CA PRO A 52 5.45 16.27 4.94
C PRO A 52 4.93 17.54 5.60
N LEU A 53 4.44 17.41 6.84
CA LEU A 53 4.11 18.59 7.63
C LEU A 53 5.37 19.32 8.07
N PRO A 54 5.36 20.66 8.12
CA PRO A 54 6.52 21.41 8.60
C PRO A 54 6.92 21.00 10.02
N GLY A 55 8.15 20.57 10.20
CA GLY A 55 8.70 20.05 11.46
C GLY A 55 8.55 18.53 11.67
N ASP A 56 7.84 17.84 10.78
CA ASP A 56 7.68 16.37 10.76
C ASP A 56 8.35 15.78 9.50
N GLU A 57 9.53 16.28 9.12
CA GLU A 57 10.31 15.81 7.95
C GLU A 57 10.98 14.44 8.18
N TRP A 58 10.19 13.47 8.62
CA TRP A 58 10.59 12.08 8.82
C TRP A 58 9.40 11.13 8.62
N GLY A 59 9.70 9.86 8.41
CA GLY A 59 8.70 8.82 8.28
C GLY A 59 9.23 7.45 8.67
N PHE A 60 8.42 6.42 8.50
CA PHE A 60 8.80 5.05 8.83
C PHE A 60 8.35 4.05 7.78
N THR A 61 9.08 2.96 7.68
CA THR A 61 8.68 1.74 6.97
C THR A 61 8.82 0.60 7.96
N GLY A 62 7.93 -0.36 7.92
CA GLY A 62 7.86 -1.44 8.87
C GLY A 62 7.59 -2.79 8.25
N ILE A 63 7.89 -3.81 9.03
CA ILE A 63 7.37 -5.16 8.86
C ILE A 63 6.50 -5.38 10.08
N PHE A 64 5.24 -5.75 9.88
CA PHE A 64 4.38 -6.15 10.98
C PHE A 64 4.75 -7.55 11.49
N ASP A 65 4.50 -7.80 12.76
CA ASP A 65 4.59 -9.16 13.30
C ASP A 65 3.57 -10.08 12.59
N ARG A 66 3.94 -11.34 12.42
CA ARG A 66 3.07 -12.36 11.82
C ARG A 66 1.70 -12.44 12.49
N GLU A 67 1.67 -12.38 13.81
CA GLU A 67 0.42 -12.50 14.57
C GLU A 67 -0.34 -11.16 14.64
N ASN A 68 0.27 -10.05 14.20
CA ASN A 68 -0.31 -8.71 14.19
C ASN A 68 -0.23 -8.07 12.80
N GLY A 69 -0.88 -8.69 11.82
CA GLY A 69 -1.08 -8.14 10.47
C GLY A 69 -0.29 -8.86 9.39
N GLY A 70 0.97 -9.21 9.64
CA GLY A 70 1.86 -9.86 8.67
C GLY A 70 2.27 -8.98 7.48
N GLY A 71 2.80 -9.61 6.43
CA GLY A 71 3.45 -8.99 5.28
C GLY A 71 3.39 -9.91 4.05
N PHE A 72 3.96 -9.50 2.91
CA PHE A 72 3.95 -10.32 1.69
C PHE A 72 4.92 -11.50 1.81
N LEU A 73 6.00 -11.27 2.59
CA LEU A 73 7.05 -12.24 2.90
C LEU A 73 7.09 -12.57 4.40
N THR A 74 5.94 -12.62 5.10
CA THR A 74 5.91 -12.93 6.54
C THR A 74 6.56 -14.27 6.89
N ASP A 75 6.51 -15.23 5.97
CA ASP A 75 7.15 -16.53 6.10
C ASP A 75 8.69 -16.45 6.11
N HIS A 76 9.25 -15.35 5.59
CA HIS A 76 10.69 -15.05 5.65
C HIS A 76 11.03 -14.03 6.74
N PHE A 77 10.11 -13.10 7.03
CA PHE A 77 10.29 -12.02 8.01
C PHE A 77 9.09 -11.97 8.97
N PRO A 78 8.99 -12.92 9.92
CA PRO A 78 7.81 -13.05 10.77
C PRO A 78 7.79 -12.04 11.94
N CYS A 79 8.94 -11.45 12.27
CA CYS A 79 9.09 -10.57 13.42
C CYS A 79 8.96 -9.11 12.99
N ALA A 80 8.29 -8.32 13.83
CA ALA A 80 8.18 -6.89 13.61
C ALA A 80 9.57 -6.22 13.50
N SER A 81 9.71 -5.34 12.51
CA SER A 81 10.93 -4.58 12.23
C SER A 81 10.60 -3.18 11.75
N LYS A 82 11.51 -2.21 11.90
CA LYS A 82 11.26 -0.82 11.48
C LYS A 82 12.49 -0.11 10.95
N ALA A 83 12.33 0.65 9.87
CA ALA A 83 13.27 1.66 9.41
C ALA A 83 12.66 3.05 9.52
N ILE A 84 13.42 4.00 10.07
CA ILE A 84 13.07 5.43 10.10
C ILE A 84 13.82 6.15 8.98
N TRP A 85 13.08 6.98 8.25
CA TRP A 85 13.54 7.79 7.14
C TRP A 85 13.52 9.26 7.51
N HIS A 86 14.52 10.00 7.05
CA HIS A 86 14.62 11.45 7.18
C HIS A 86 14.49 12.11 5.83
N PHE A 87 13.76 13.22 5.75
CA PHE A 87 13.54 13.94 4.51
C PHE A 87 14.43 15.18 4.42
N GLU A 88 15.18 15.30 3.33
CA GLU A 88 16.00 16.46 3.00
C GLU A 88 15.55 17.04 1.66
N GLY A 89 14.67 18.03 1.71
CA GLY A 89 14.00 18.55 0.53
C GLY A 89 13.15 17.48 -0.14
N ILE A 90 13.56 17.05 -1.34
CA ILE A 90 12.87 15.98 -2.09
C ILE A 90 13.42 14.58 -1.79
N PHE A 91 14.52 14.45 -1.04
CA PHE A 91 15.22 13.17 -0.86
C PHE A 91 14.86 12.51 0.47
N ALA A 92 14.81 11.17 0.47
CA ALA A 92 14.77 10.36 1.69
C ALA A 92 16.07 9.56 1.84
N GLN A 93 16.48 9.37 3.10
CA GLN A 93 17.56 8.45 3.49
C GLN A 93 17.25 7.86 4.87
N SER A 94 17.77 6.66 5.15
CA SER A 94 17.54 5.96 6.42
C SER A 94 18.87 5.67 7.10
N ARG A 95 18.94 5.98 8.40
CA ARG A 95 20.10 5.59 9.23
C ARG A 95 20.25 4.08 9.38
N HIS A 96 19.19 3.31 9.09
CA HIS A 96 19.18 1.86 9.20
C HIS A 96 19.47 1.15 7.87
N ILE A 97 19.47 1.88 6.75
CA ILE A 97 19.75 1.35 5.41
C ILE A 97 20.81 2.29 4.76
N PRO A 98 22.09 2.16 5.17
CA PRO A 98 23.15 3.06 4.73
C PRO A 98 23.44 2.94 3.23
N GLY A 99 23.98 4.02 2.66
CA GLY A 99 24.35 4.07 1.24
C GLY A 99 23.16 4.13 0.27
N VAL A 100 21.96 4.41 0.78
CA VAL A 100 20.76 4.59 -0.03
C VAL A 100 20.20 6.01 0.14
N ARG A 101 19.95 6.68 -0.99
CA ARG A 101 19.29 7.98 -1.05
C ARG A 101 18.48 8.08 -2.34
N PHE A 102 17.21 8.48 -2.24
CA PHE A 102 16.35 8.63 -3.42
C PHE A 102 15.38 9.80 -3.28
N PRO A 103 15.02 10.47 -4.39
CA PRO A 103 13.91 11.41 -4.39
C PRO A 103 12.58 10.67 -4.12
N GLY A 104 11.72 11.26 -3.29
CA GLY A 104 10.41 10.71 -2.99
C GLY A 104 9.42 10.86 -4.15
N LEU A 105 8.63 9.82 -4.36
CA LEU A 105 7.41 9.90 -5.18
C LEU A 105 6.23 10.04 -4.21
N ILE A 106 5.99 11.28 -3.77
CA ILE A 106 5.04 11.58 -2.69
C ILE A 106 3.60 11.40 -3.19
N HIS A 107 2.77 10.67 -2.46
CA HIS A 107 1.36 10.38 -2.78
C HIS A 107 0.54 10.06 -1.51
N PRO A 108 -0.80 10.17 -1.56
CA PRO A 108 -1.66 9.50 -0.58
C PRO A 108 -1.78 8.01 -0.93
N GLY A 109 -1.59 7.12 0.03
CA GLY A 109 -1.99 5.71 -0.04
C GLY A 109 -3.52 5.59 -0.12
N LEU A 110 -4.21 6.46 0.63
CA LEU A 110 -5.66 6.46 0.74
C LEU A 110 -6.32 7.77 0.30
N ILE A 111 -7.13 7.71 -0.75
CA ILE A 111 -8.06 8.79 -1.14
C ILE A 111 -9.29 8.24 -1.86
N GLY A 112 -10.49 8.73 -1.52
CA GLY A 112 -11.71 8.26 -2.16
C GLY A 112 -12.99 8.95 -1.70
N THR A 113 -14.09 8.67 -2.39
CA THR A 113 -15.44 9.15 -2.06
C THR A 113 -16.14 8.21 -1.08
N ALA A 114 -17.17 8.66 -0.37
CA ALA A 114 -17.94 7.78 0.49
C ALA A 114 -18.84 6.83 -0.33
N PRO A 115 -18.98 5.56 0.09
CA PRO A 115 -19.91 4.63 -0.56
C PRO A 115 -21.36 5.00 -0.30
N SER A 116 -22.27 4.49 -1.15
CA SER A 116 -23.68 4.39 -0.79
C SER A 116 -23.92 3.23 0.18
N ASN A 117 -25.07 3.22 0.87
CA ASN A 117 -25.46 2.09 1.72
C ASN A 117 -25.51 0.76 0.94
N GLU A 118 -25.94 0.80 -0.33
CA GLU A 118 -25.95 -0.38 -1.20
C GLU A 118 -24.53 -0.89 -1.47
N LEU A 119 -23.60 0.01 -1.81
CA LEU A 119 -22.20 -0.35 -2.05
C LEU A 119 -21.52 -0.89 -0.79
N LEU A 120 -21.76 -0.24 0.36
CA LEU A 120 -21.26 -0.71 1.66
C LEU A 120 -21.76 -2.11 1.99
N SER A 121 -23.04 -2.39 1.74
CA SER A 121 -23.64 -3.72 1.95
C SER A 121 -23.00 -4.79 1.04
N ILE A 122 -22.71 -4.45 -0.22
CA ILE A 122 -21.99 -5.34 -1.15
C ILE A 122 -20.60 -5.69 -0.59
N TRP A 123 -19.85 -4.68 -0.11
CA TRP A 123 -18.52 -4.89 0.48
C TRP A 123 -18.56 -5.80 1.69
N ASN A 124 -19.39 -5.46 2.68
CA ASN A 124 -19.50 -6.22 3.91
C ASN A 124 -19.92 -7.67 3.63
N SER A 125 -20.83 -7.88 2.68
CA SER A 125 -21.32 -9.21 2.32
C SER A 125 -20.23 -10.07 1.68
N ARG A 126 -19.52 -9.57 0.65
CA ARG A 126 -18.50 -10.37 -0.06
C ARG A 126 -17.24 -10.62 0.79
N GLU A 127 -16.86 -9.66 1.63
CA GLU A 127 -15.70 -9.81 2.52
C GLU A 127 -16.02 -10.76 3.68
N LYS A 128 -17.25 -10.74 4.20
CA LYS A 128 -17.73 -11.73 5.16
C LYS A 128 -17.74 -13.14 4.58
N GLU A 129 -18.26 -13.31 3.36
CA GLU A 129 -18.26 -14.61 2.68
C GLU A 129 -16.83 -15.16 2.52
N LEU A 130 -15.86 -14.30 2.16
CA LEU A 130 -14.46 -14.67 2.06
C LEU A 130 -13.90 -15.19 3.39
N VAL A 131 -14.18 -14.49 4.50
CA VAL A 131 -13.77 -14.90 5.85
C VAL A 131 -14.43 -16.21 6.26
N GLU A 132 -15.73 -16.37 6.01
CA GLU A 132 -16.50 -17.57 6.36
C GLU A 132 -16.04 -18.82 5.59
N ARG A 133 -15.64 -18.66 4.32
CA ARG A 133 -15.10 -19.75 3.49
C ARG A 133 -13.66 -20.13 3.85
N GLY A 134 -12.92 -19.25 4.53
CA GLY A 134 -11.58 -19.54 5.01
C GLY A 134 -10.57 -19.92 3.91
N VAL A 135 -9.65 -20.82 4.24
CA VAL A 135 -8.53 -21.24 3.37
C VAL A 135 -9.02 -21.84 2.04
N ASP A 136 -10.21 -22.46 2.02
CA ASP A 136 -10.80 -23.04 0.81
C ASP A 136 -11.20 -21.97 -0.24
N ALA A 137 -11.30 -20.69 0.16
CA ALA A 137 -11.49 -19.59 -0.78
C ALA A 137 -10.19 -19.12 -1.44
N VAL A 138 -9.03 -19.44 -0.86
CA VAL A 138 -7.73 -18.88 -1.26
C VAL A 138 -7.06 -19.83 -2.25
N GLY A 139 -7.63 -19.95 -3.45
CA GLY A 139 -7.19 -20.91 -4.48
C GLY A 139 -5.67 -20.93 -4.72
N THR A 140 -5.16 -20.01 -5.55
CA THR A 140 -3.72 -20.00 -5.91
C THR A 140 -2.86 -19.20 -4.92
N ALA A 141 -3.46 -18.26 -4.18
CA ALA A 141 -2.79 -17.40 -3.22
C ALA A 141 -2.51 -18.03 -1.84
N ALA A 142 -2.82 -19.32 -1.64
CA ALA A 142 -2.63 -19.99 -0.35
C ALA A 142 -1.17 -19.99 0.14
N PHE A 143 -0.19 -19.72 -0.72
CA PHE A 143 1.21 -19.67 -0.32
C PHE A 143 1.60 -18.36 0.41
N LEU A 144 0.70 -17.38 0.49
CA LEU A 144 0.92 -16.10 1.20
C LEU A 144 0.35 -16.12 2.64
N HIS A 145 -0.03 -17.29 3.15
CA HIS A 145 -0.86 -17.45 4.36
C HIS A 145 -0.17 -17.10 5.68
N THR A 146 -0.38 -15.86 6.13
CA THR A 146 -0.21 -15.44 7.53
C THR A 146 -1.14 -14.29 7.96
N ARG A 147 -2.01 -13.77 7.08
CA ARG A 147 -2.86 -12.61 7.34
C ARG A 147 -4.35 -12.99 7.42
N PRO A 148 -5.19 -12.24 8.16
CA PRO A 148 -6.64 -12.38 8.01
C PRO A 148 -7.05 -12.13 6.54
N LEU A 149 -8.00 -12.92 6.02
CA LEU A 149 -8.43 -12.81 4.62
C LEU A 149 -9.15 -11.49 4.33
N ALA A 150 -9.91 -11.01 5.31
CA ALA A 150 -10.44 -9.66 5.38
C ALA A 150 -10.63 -9.29 6.86
N LEU A 151 -10.67 -7.99 7.14
CA LEU A 151 -11.06 -7.48 8.45
C LEU A 151 -12.47 -6.91 8.34
N LEU A 152 -13.40 -7.59 9.00
CA LEU A 152 -14.81 -7.21 9.02
C LEU A 152 -15.03 -5.93 9.85
N PRO A 153 -16.18 -5.24 9.68
CA PRO A 153 -16.56 -4.15 10.55
C PRO A 153 -16.41 -4.50 12.03
N THR A 154 -15.85 -3.57 12.80
CA THR A 154 -15.72 -3.68 14.25
C THR A 154 -15.93 -2.31 14.89
N PRO A 155 -16.73 -2.20 15.97
CA PRO A 155 -16.82 -0.97 16.74
C PRO A 155 -15.53 -0.62 17.48
N GLU A 156 -14.66 -1.59 17.74
CA GLU A 156 -13.41 -1.37 18.45
C GLU A 156 -12.48 -0.45 17.64
N GLY A 157 -12.09 0.68 18.22
CA GLY A 157 -11.22 1.68 17.57
C GLY A 157 -11.91 2.55 16.52
N ALA A 158 -13.22 2.39 16.29
CA ALA A 158 -13.93 3.13 15.25
C ALA A 158 -14.01 4.64 15.54
N LEU A 159 -13.50 5.45 14.61
CA LEU A 159 -13.60 6.90 14.64
C LEU A 159 -14.60 7.38 13.57
N LEU A 160 -15.82 7.74 13.99
CA LEU A 160 -16.94 8.10 13.10
C LEU A 160 -17.12 9.62 12.94
N GLY A 161 -16.02 10.37 12.98
CA GLY A 161 -16.00 11.81 12.78
C GLY A 161 -16.77 12.58 13.87
N LYS A 162 -17.89 13.21 13.49
CA LYS A 162 -18.71 14.03 14.40
C LYS A 162 -19.77 13.25 15.18
N ILE A 163 -19.93 11.96 14.91
CA ILE A 163 -20.86 11.12 15.67
C ILE A 163 -20.22 10.82 17.03
N GLU A 164 -20.89 11.23 18.11
CA GLU A 164 -20.39 11.07 19.48
C GLU A 164 -20.36 9.59 19.89
N GLY A 165 -19.20 9.14 20.41
CA GLY A 165 -18.98 7.77 20.86
C GLY A 165 -19.92 7.38 22.00
N GLY A 166 -20.40 6.13 21.97
CA GLY A 166 -21.33 5.59 22.98
C GLY A 166 -22.80 6.03 22.81
N THR A 167 -23.13 6.80 21.77
CA THR A 167 -24.52 7.05 21.39
C THR A 167 -25.10 5.87 20.61
N GLN A 168 -26.43 5.73 20.62
CA GLN A 168 -27.12 4.70 19.84
C GLN A 168 -26.77 4.78 18.34
N LEU A 169 -26.75 5.98 17.77
CA LEU A 169 -26.38 6.20 16.38
C LEU A 169 -24.93 5.75 16.10
N TRP A 170 -24.00 6.04 17.02
CA TRP A 170 -22.63 5.58 16.90
C TRP A 170 -22.55 4.06 16.90
N GLU A 171 -23.26 3.38 17.80
CA GLU A 171 -23.25 1.91 17.87
C GLU A 171 -23.85 1.26 16.63
N GLU A 172 -24.90 1.85 16.06
CA GLU A 172 -25.52 1.37 14.82
C GLU A 172 -24.55 1.51 13.64
N VAL A 173 -23.91 2.66 13.47
CA VAL A 173 -22.98 2.90 12.37
C VAL A 173 -21.69 2.08 12.52
N ALA A 174 -21.15 1.98 13.73
CA ALA A 174 -19.87 1.32 13.99
C ALA A 174 -19.90 -0.20 13.71
N LYS A 175 -21.09 -0.83 13.79
CA LYS A 175 -21.27 -2.25 13.47
C LYS A 175 -21.20 -2.56 11.98
N ASP A 176 -21.53 -1.60 11.14
CA ASP A 176 -21.61 -1.77 9.68
C ASP A 176 -20.51 -1.00 8.93
N ALA A 177 -19.77 -0.12 9.61
CA ALA A 177 -18.71 0.68 9.01
C ALA A 177 -17.56 -0.21 8.53
N ALA A 178 -17.38 -0.27 7.21
CA ALA A 178 -16.30 -1.02 6.59
C ALA A 178 -14.93 -0.47 7.00
N ARG A 179 -13.97 -1.39 7.16
CA ARG A 179 -12.57 -1.05 7.40
C ARG A 179 -11.96 -0.35 6.19
N THR A 180 -11.08 0.62 6.44
CA THR A 180 -10.41 1.43 5.41
C THR A 180 -9.14 0.78 4.85
N ILE A 181 -8.94 -0.51 5.11
CA ILE A 181 -7.73 -1.26 4.73
C ILE A 181 -7.66 -1.59 3.24
N PRO A 182 -8.70 -2.17 2.61
CA PRO A 182 -8.61 -2.47 1.19
C PRO A 182 -9.14 -1.29 0.36
N GLY A 183 -8.48 -1.05 -0.77
CA GLY A 183 -9.03 -0.28 -1.88
C GLY A 183 -10.27 -0.98 -2.47
N ARG A 184 -11.25 -0.18 -2.89
CA ARG A 184 -12.53 -0.64 -3.42
C ARG A 184 -12.97 0.25 -4.58
N GLU A 185 -14.21 0.06 -5.05
CA GLU A 185 -14.82 0.77 -6.18
C GLU A 185 -14.82 2.31 -6.04
N ASN A 186 -14.73 2.81 -4.80
CA ASN A 186 -14.66 4.24 -4.48
C ASN A 186 -13.23 4.82 -4.47
N GLY A 187 -12.21 4.02 -4.78
CA GLY A 187 -10.82 4.30 -4.46
C GLY A 187 -10.52 3.78 -3.06
N GLY A 188 -10.22 4.68 -2.12
CA GLY A 188 -9.78 4.29 -0.79
C GLY A 188 -8.31 3.88 -0.82
N ASN A 189 -7.96 2.79 -0.15
CA ASN A 189 -6.56 2.40 0.07
C ASN A 189 -6.01 1.61 -1.10
N CYS A 190 -5.66 2.30 -2.17
CA CYS A 190 -5.17 1.66 -3.38
C CYS A 190 -3.64 1.61 -3.45
N ASP A 191 -2.94 2.42 -2.64
CA ASP A 191 -1.48 2.42 -2.52
C ASP A 191 -0.78 2.51 -3.89
N ILE A 192 -1.29 3.42 -4.72
CA ILE A 192 -0.78 3.63 -6.08
C ILE A 192 0.25 4.76 -6.03
N LYS A 193 1.54 4.41 -6.05
CA LYS A 193 2.62 5.41 -5.97
C LYS A 193 2.56 6.49 -7.05
N ASN A 194 2.02 6.18 -8.22
CA ASN A 194 1.87 7.12 -9.35
C ASN A 194 0.66 8.06 -9.20
N LEU A 195 -0.22 7.88 -8.20
CA LEU A 195 -1.25 8.85 -7.85
C LEU A 195 -0.63 10.01 -7.03
N SER A 196 0.36 10.67 -7.63
CA SER A 196 1.26 11.61 -6.98
C SER A 196 0.98 13.07 -7.36
N ARG A 197 1.96 13.95 -7.13
CA ARG A 197 1.86 15.39 -7.40
C ARG A 197 1.55 15.67 -8.87
N GLY A 198 0.49 16.44 -9.09
CA GLY A 198 -0.01 16.82 -10.40
C GLY A 198 -0.91 15.77 -11.05
N SER A 199 -1.13 14.61 -10.41
CA SER A 199 -2.09 13.61 -10.90
C SER A 199 -3.51 14.15 -10.83
N LYS A 200 -4.35 13.68 -11.75
CA LYS A 200 -5.78 14.00 -11.78
C LYS A 200 -6.60 12.73 -11.79
N VAL A 201 -7.35 12.50 -10.73
CA VAL A 201 -8.17 11.30 -10.54
C VAL A 201 -9.65 11.62 -10.68
N TYR A 202 -10.40 10.68 -11.23
CA TYR A 202 -11.82 10.77 -11.53
C TYR A 202 -12.56 9.73 -10.68
N PHE A 203 -13.03 10.14 -9.52
CA PHE A 203 -13.74 9.24 -8.59
C PHE A 203 -15.22 9.11 -8.94
N PRO A 204 -15.78 7.89 -8.92
CA PRO A 204 -17.23 7.71 -8.96
C PRO A 204 -17.89 8.30 -7.71
N VAL A 205 -19.02 8.99 -7.91
CA VAL A 205 -19.83 9.57 -6.83
C VAL A 205 -21.00 8.65 -6.54
N PHE A 206 -21.10 8.16 -5.30
CA PHE A 206 -22.16 7.25 -4.87
C PHE A 206 -23.21 7.90 -3.97
N ILE A 207 -22.88 9.03 -3.34
CA ILE A 207 -23.77 9.80 -2.46
C ILE A 207 -23.69 11.30 -2.76
N GLU A 208 -24.70 12.04 -2.33
CA GLU A 208 -24.71 13.49 -2.49
C GLU A 208 -23.53 14.15 -1.77
N GLY A 209 -22.82 15.03 -2.48
CA GLY A 209 -21.64 15.74 -2.01
C GLY A 209 -20.35 14.95 -2.13
N ALA A 210 -20.39 13.69 -2.59
CA ALA A 210 -19.28 12.75 -2.70
C ALA A 210 -18.59 12.36 -1.38
N ASN A 211 -18.50 13.28 -0.41
CA ASN A 211 -17.89 13.08 0.90
C ASN A 211 -16.46 12.53 0.77
N LEU A 212 -15.59 13.31 0.11
CA LEU A 212 -14.20 12.97 -0.16
C LEU A 212 -13.39 12.90 1.14
N SER A 213 -12.67 11.80 1.34
CA SER A 213 -11.75 11.59 2.46
C SER A 213 -10.39 11.14 1.95
N MET A 214 -9.33 11.48 2.70
CA MET A 214 -7.96 11.11 2.36
C MET A 214 -7.07 11.03 3.61
N GLY A 215 -5.97 10.30 3.49
CA GLY A 215 -4.97 10.13 4.54
C GLY A 215 -3.83 9.27 4.04
N ASP A 216 -3.13 8.62 4.97
CA ASP A 216 -2.11 7.61 4.65
C ASP A 216 -1.01 8.17 3.76
N MET A 217 -0.33 9.20 4.25
CA MET A 217 0.59 9.95 3.41
C MET A 217 1.91 9.22 3.26
N HIS A 218 2.30 8.98 2.02
CA HIS A 218 3.53 8.27 1.66
C HIS A 218 4.54 9.25 1.09
N PHE A 219 5.74 9.32 1.66
CA PHE A 219 6.83 10.08 1.04
C PHE A 219 7.36 9.38 -0.22
N SER A 220 7.36 8.05 -0.21
CA SER A 220 7.75 7.20 -1.34
C SER A 220 7.27 5.77 -1.08
N GLN A 221 7.02 4.99 -2.14
CA GLN A 221 6.58 3.61 -2.04
C GLN A 221 7.14 2.79 -3.21
N GLY A 222 7.39 1.50 -2.98
CA GLY A 222 7.63 0.52 -4.04
C GLY A 222 6.33 -0.14 -4.50
N ASP A 223 6.27 -0.62 -5.74
CA ASP A 223 5.06 -1.29 -6.21
C ASP A 223 4.71 -2.54 -5.40
N GLY A 224 3.42 -2.67 -5.10
CA GLY A 224 2.87 -3.76 -4.29
C GLY A 224 3.08 -3.59 -2.79
N GLU A 225 3.78 -2.54 -2.35
CA GLU A 225 3.90 -2.17 -0.94
C GLU A 225 4.25 -3.37 -0.04
N VAL A 226 5.26 -4.13 -0.48
CA VAL A 226 5.42 -5.55 -0.11
C VAL A 226 5.56 -5.80 1.40
N ALA A 227 6.06 -4.84 2.19
CA ALA A 227 6.20 -4.98 3.64
C ALA A 227 4.90 -4.73 4.43
N PHE A 228 3.82 -4.29 3.76
CA PHE A 228 2.50 -3.93 4.28
C PHE A 228 2.42 -2.76 5.25
N CYS A 229 3.31 -2.67 6.24
CA CYS A 229 3.56 -1.39 6.89
C CYS A 229 4.53 -0.60 6.02
N GLY A 230 4.14 -0.43 4.76
CA GLY A 230 4.99 -0.04 3.69
C GLY A 230 4.70 1.39 3.28
N ALA A 231 5.24 1.72 2.12
CA ALA A 231 5.74 3.06 1.85
C ALA A 231 6.71 3.58 2.92
N ILE A 232 7.11 4.83 2.78
CA ILE A 232 7.58 5.65 3.88
C ILE A 232 6.36 6.40 4.41
N GLU A 233 5.74 5.82 5.42
CA GLU A 233 4.63 6.38 6.15
C GLU A 233 5.03 7.69 6.80
N MET A 234 4.24 8.74 6.56
CA MET A 234 4.51 10.05 7.11
C MET A 234 3.22 10.79 7.45
N SER A 235 3.41 11.86 8.20
CA SER A 235 2.39 12.88 8.32
C SER A 235 2.55 13.92 7.22
N GLY A 236 1.46 14.28 6.54
CA GLY A 236 1.55 15.17 5.39
C GLY A 236 0.36 16.10 5.20
N PHE A 237 0.44 16.93 4.17
CA PHE A 237 -0.69 17.74 3.70
C PHE A 237 -1.01 17.38 2.25
N LEU A 238 -2.26 17.64 1.83
CA LEU A 238 -2.64 17.66 0.43
C LEU A 238 -3.28 19.01 0.10
N GLU A 239 -2.90 19.56 -1.05
CA GLU A 239 -3.56 20.67 -1.70
C GLU A 239 -4.27 20.13 -2.93
N LEU A 240 -5.60 20.24 -2.94
CA LEU A 240 -6.46 19.64 -3.96
C LEU A 240 -7.28 20.71 -4.66
N LYS A 241 -7.53 20.48 -5.95
CA LYS A 241 -8.55 21.19 -6.72
C LYS A 241 -9.61 20.19 -7.16
N CYS A 242 -10.86 20.47 -6.80
CA CYS A 242 -11.99 19.60 -7.11
C CYS A 242 -12.89 20.23 -8.18
N SER A 243 -13.43 19.41 -9.07
CA SER A 243 -14.53 19.78 -9.98
C SER A 243 -15.44 18.59 -10.25
N ILE A 244 -16.61 18.82 -10.85
CA ILE A 244 -17.63 17.79 -11.03
C ILE A 244 -17.94 17.63 -12.52
N ILE A 245 -17.91 16.39 -13.01
CA ILE A 245 -18.44 16.03 -14.32
C ILE A 245 -19.81 15.41 -14.11
N ARG A 246 -20.85 16.16 -14.51
CA ARG A 246 -22.24 15.76 -14.32
C ARG A 246 -22.60 14.52 -15.15
N GLY A 247 -23.14 13.49 -14.50
CA GLY A 247 -23.43 12.18 -15.11
C GLY A 247 -22.19 11.51 -15.69
N GLY A 248 -21.01 11.77 -15.12
CA GLY A 248 -19.74 11.28 -15.65
C GLY A 248 -19.59 9.76 -15.60
N MET A 249 -20.19 9.08 -14.61
CA MET A 249 -20.08 7.62 -14.50
C MET A 249 -20.70 6.92 -15.72
N GLU A 250 -21.91 7.30 -16.12
CA GLU A 250 -22.57 6.72 -17.29
C GLU A 250 -21.80 6.99 -18.59
N LYS A 251 -21.17 8.17 -18.69
CA LYS A 251 -20.46 8.59 -19.89
C LYS A 251 -19.10 7.89 -20.07
N TYR A 252 -18.43 7.53 -18.97
CA TYR A 252 -17.02 7.12 -19.02
C TYR A 252 -16.67 5.83 -18.28
N LEU A 253 -17.48 5.39 -17.30
CA LEU A 253 -17.19 4.22 -16.48
C LEU A 253 -18.19 3.11 -16.76
N THR A 254 -17.86 2.23 -17.71
CA THR A 254 -18.63 1.00 -17.95
C THR A 254 -18.51 0.08 -16.73
N PRO A 255 -19.63 -0.32 -16.10
CA PRO A 255 -19.57 -1.24 -14.96
C PRO A 255 -18.99 -2.60 -15.35
N MET A 256 -18.03 -3.08 -14.56
CA MET A 256 -17.35 -4.37 -14.69
C MET A 256 -17.69 -5.27 -13.49
N GLY A 257 -18.96 -5.66 -13.39
CA GLY A 257 -19.44 -6.52 -12.31
C GLY A 257 -20.96 -6.67 -12.30
N PRO A 258 -21.53 -7.32 -11.26
CA PRO A 258 -22.95 -7.69 -11.23
C PRO A 258 -23.90 -6.49 -11.06
N THR A 259 -23.40 -5.31 -10.69
CA THR A 259 -24.21 -4.11 -10.51
C THR A 259 -23.56 -2.89 -11.14
N LYS A 260 -24.35 -1.83 -11.38
CA LYS A 260 -23.86 -0.53 -11.87
C LYS A 260 -22.83 0.17 -10.96
N LEU A 261 -22.65 -0.33 -9.74
CA LEU A 261 -21.71 0.21 -8.76
C LEU A 261 -20.30 -0.36 -8.92
N HIS A 262 -20.13 -1.41 -9.73
CA HIS A 262 -18.83 -2.04 -10.01
C HIS A 262 -18.05 -1.23 -11.04
N VAL A 263 -17.69 -0.01 -10.66
CA VAL A 263 -16.83 0.89 -11.42
C VAL A 263 -15.62 1.23 -10.55
N ASN A 264 -14.52 1.64 -11.18
CA ASN A 264 -13.30 2.01 -10.47
C ASN A 264 -12.84 3.41 -10.90
N PRO A 265 -12.09 4.12 -10.05
CA PRO A 265 -11.47 5.37 -10.44
C PRO A 265 -10.52 5.18 -11.62
N ILE A 266 -10.44 6.22 -12.47
CA ILE A 266 -9.38 6.36 -13.47
C ILE A 266 -8.56 7.60 -13.14
N PHE A 267 -7.29 7.66 -13.55
CA PHE A 267 -6.46 8.83 -13.28
C PHE A 267 -5.42 9.08 -14.38
N GLU A 268 -5.04 10.35 -14.50
CA GLU A 268 -3.89 10.81 -15.27
C GLU A 268 -2.70 10.92 -14.31
N ILE A 269 -1.56 10.34 -14.68
CA ILE A 269 -0.30 10.47 -13.91
C ILE A 269 0.19 11.92 -14.00
N GLY A 270 0.65 12.45 -12.87
CA GLY A 270 1.21 13.79 -12.80
C GLY A 270 2.52 13.96 -13.58
N PRO A 271 2.86 15.19 -14.01
CA PRO A 271 4.08 15.45 -14.78
C PRO A 271 5.36 15.46 -13.92
N LEU A 272 5.26 15.25 -12.60
CA LEU A 272 6.36 15.34 -11.65
C LEU A 272 6.64 13.97 -11.03
N GLU A 273 7.64 13.28 -11.58
CA GLU A 273 8.11 11.99 -11.06
C GLU A 273 9.64 11.97 -10.97
N PRO A 274 10.22 11.25 -9.99
CA PRO A 274 11.63 10.90 -10.01
C PRO A 274 12.07 10.28 -11.33
N ARG A 275 13.06 10.88 -11.97
CA ARG A 275 13.67 10.30 -13.17
C ARG A 275 14.84 9.41 -12.82
N PHE A 276 14.68 8.10 -13.02
CA PHE A 276 15.77 7.14 -12.97
C PHE A 276 16.16 6.71 -14.39
N SER A 277 17.48 6.64 -14.65
CA SER A 277 18.01 6.32 -16.00
C SER A 277 18.36 4.84 -16.16
N ASP A 278 18.71 4.18 -15.05
CA ASP A 278 19.25 2.83 -15.05
C ASP A 278 18.54 1.95 -14.02
N TRP A 279 18.11 0.77 -14.46
CA TRP A 279 17.32 -0.17 -13.68
C TRP A 279 17.99 -1.55 -13.69
N LEU A 280 17.94 -2.23 -12.54
CA LEU A 280 18.24 -3.66 -12.46
C LEU A 280 16.93 -4.41 -12.24
N VAL A 281 16.61 -5.34 -13.15
CA VAL A 281 15.31 -6.01 -13.21
C VAL A 281 15.43 -7.47 -12.78
N PHE A 282 14.56 -7.88 -11.87
CA PHE A 282 14.48 -9.23 -11.33
C PHE A 282 13.19 -9.90 -11.79
N GLU A 283 13.30 -11.12 -12.31
CA GLU A 283 12.16 -11.90 -12.78
C GLU A 283 11.69 -12.90 -11.72
N GLY A 284 10.40 -13.21 -11.79
CA GLY A 284 9.80 -14.30 -11.04
C GLY A 284 8.67 -14.95 -11.83
N LEU A 285 8.43 -16.22 -11.56
CA LEU A 285 7.46 -17.07 -12.25
C LEU A 285 6.49 -17.71 -11.23
N SER A 286 5.37 -18.24 -11.70
CA SER A 286 4.38 -18.98 -10.89
C SER A 286 4.88 -20.35 -10.38
N VAL A 287 6.11 -20.39 -9.86
CA VAL A 287 6.74 -21.55 -9.23
C VAL A 287 7.26 -21.11 -7.87
N ASP A 288 6.74 -21.70 -6.80
CA ASP A 288 7.07 -21.27 -5.43
C ASP A 288 8.46 -21.74 -4.95
N GLU A 289 8.83 -21.33 -3.73
CA GLU A 289 10.08 -21.68 -3.06
C GLU A 289 10.34 -23.19 -2.96
N SER A 290 9.29 -24.02 -2.93
CA SER A 290 9.40 -25.48 -2.86
C SER A 290 9.56 -26.14 -4.24
N GLY A 291 9.47 -25.36 -5.32
CA GLY A 291 9.46 -25.84 -6.69
C GLY A 291 8.08 -26.30 -7.17
N LYS A 292 7.01 -26.06 -6.40
CA LYS A 292 5.65 -26.42 -6.79
C LYS A 292 5.14 -25.45 -7.86
N GLN A 293 4.55 -26.01 -8.91
CA GLN A 293 3.93 -25.28 -10.01
C GLN A 293 2.56 -24.73 -9.59
N HIS A 294 2.34 -23.44 -9.84
CA HIS A 294 1.04 -22.75 -9.74
C HIS A 294 0.55 -22.35 -11.13
N TYR A 295 -0.76 -22.18 -11.31
CA TYR A 295 -1.34 -21.87 -12.61
C TYR A 295 -1.62 -20.37 -12.75
N LEU A 296 -0.86 -19.69 -13.60
CA LEU A 296 -0.97 -18.25 -13.90
C LEU A 296 -1.07 -17.35 -12.65
N ASP A 297 -0.35 -17.72 -11.57
CA ASP A 297 -0.36 -16.98 -10.33
C ASP A 297 0.69 -15.85 -10.37
N ALA A 298 0.22 -14.62 -10.56
CA ALA A 298 1.06 -13.42 -10.57
C ALA A 298 1.57 -13.04 -9.17
N ALA A 299 0.87 -13.40 -8.10
CA ALA A 299 1.29 -13.10 -6.74
C ALA A 299 2.50 -13.96 -6.34
N VAL A 300 2.47 -15.26 -6.65
CA VAL A 300 3.64 -16.13 -6.53
C VAL A 300 4.77 -15.62 -7.41
N ALA A 301 4.49 -15.29 -8.68
CA ALA A 301 5.52 -14.74 -9.58
C ALA A 301 6.17 -13.48 -9.01
N TYR A 302 5.39 -12.54 -8.47
CA TYR A 302 5.94 -11.32 -7.87
C TYR A 302 6.72 -11.61 -6.59
N LYS A 303 6.26 -12.55 -5.76
CA LYS A 303 6.99 -13.04 -4.58
C LYS A 303 8.39 -13.54 -4.97
N ARG A 304 8.49 -14.32 -6.05
CA ARG A 304 9.77 -14.82 -6.57
C ARG A 304 10.68 -13.68 -7.05
N ALA A 305 10.14 -12.68 -7.75
CA ALA A 305 10.91 -11.52 -8.19
C ALA A 305 11.48 -10.73 -7.00
N VAL A 306 10.68 -10.49 -5.97
CA VAL A 306 11.10 -9.81 -4.73
C VAL A 306 12.17 -10.61 -4.00
N LEU A 307 12.00 -11.93 -3.81
CA LEU A 307 12.99 -12.79 -3.16
C LEU A 307 14.31 -12.83 -3.91
N ASN A 308 14.27 -12.86 -5.25
CA ASN A 308 15.46 -12.80 -6.09
C ASN A 308 16.23 -11.48 -5.91
N ALA A 309 15.51 -10.35 -5.83
CA ALA A 309 16.11 -9.05 -5.55
C ALA A 309 16.74 -8.97 -4.14
N ILE A 310 16.06 -9.50 -3.13
CA ILE A 310 16.57 -9.57 -1.75
C ILE A 310 17.86 -10.38 -1.69
N ASP A 311 17.87 -11.58 -2.25
CA ASP A 311 19.08 -12.43 -2.27
C ASP A 311 20.23 -11.73 -3.00
N TYR A 312 19.96 -11.12 -4.15
CA TYR A 312 20.96 -10.43 -4.93
C TYR A 312 21.59 -9.25 -4.19
N LEU A 313 20.78 -8.32 -3.68
CA LEU A 313 21.27 -7.12 -3.00
C LEU A 313 21.95 -7.44 -1.67
N SER A 314 21.58 -8.54 -1.00
CA SER A 314 22.28 -8.98 0.22
C SER A 314 23.76 -9.31 0.00
N LYS A 315 24.17 -9.63 -1.24
CA LYS A 315 25.57 -9.88 -1.61
C LYS A 315 26.43 -8.61 -1.59
N PHE A 316 25.82 -7.43 -1.49
CA PHE A 316 26.48 -6.12 -1.40
C PHE A 316 26.59 -5.59 0.04
N GLY A 317 26.34 -6.45 1.03
CA GLY A 317 26.50 -6.15 2.45
C GLY A 317 25.23 -5.69 3.18
N TYR A 318 24.09 -5.63 2.49
CA TYR A 318 22.80 -5.40 3.12
C TYR A 318 22.28 -6.66 3.81
N THR A 319 21.61 -6.51 4.95
CA THR A 319 20.79 -7.59 5.50
C THR A 319 19.55 -7.80 4.61
N LYS A 320 18.99 -9.01 4.63
CA LYS A 320 17.79 -9.31 3.85
C LYS A 320 16.60 -8.44 4.28
N GLU A 321 16.51 -8.13 5.56
CA GLU A 321 15.53 -7.24 6.17
C GLU A 321 15.68 -5.79 5.70
N GLN A 322 16.91 -5.27 5.62
CA GLN A 322 17.18 -3.95 5.06
C GLN A 322 16.68 -3.87 3.61
N VAL A 323 16.97 -4.90 2.81
CA VAL A 323 16.51 -4.93 1.42
C VAL A 323 14.99 -5.03 1.37
N TYR A 324 14.36 -5.89 2.17
CA TYR A 324 12.89 -6.02 2.14
C TYR A 324 12.17 -4.71 2.51
N LEU A 325 12.61 -4.03 3.58
CA LEU A 325 12.13 -2.71 3.94
C LEU A 325 12.38 -1.70 2.80
N LEU A 326 13.56 -1.73 2.18
CA LEU A 326 13.90 -0.87 1.04
C LEU A 326 12.96 -1.09 -0.15
N LEU A 327 12.66 -2.33 -0.51
CA LEU A 327 11.79 -2.66 -1.65
C LEU A 327 10.34 -2.22 -1.44
N SER A 328 9.91 -2.01 -0.20
CA SER A 328 8.57 -1.49 0.10
C SER A 328 8.47 0.03 -0.03
N CYS A 329 9.60 0.76 -0.07
CA CYS A 329 9.61 2.22 0.05
C CYS A 329 10.40 2.96 -1.05
N CYS A 330 11.44 2.36 -1.61
CA CYS A 330 12.10 2.92 -2.80
C CYS A 330 11.16 2.83 -4.00
N PRO A 331 11.22 3.75 -4.96
CA PRO A 331 10.34 3.78 -6.13
C PRO A 331 10.72 2.71 -7.17
N CYS A 332 10.74 1.44 -6.74
CA CYS A 332 10.88 0.29 -7.61
C CYS A 332 9.58 0.06 -8.41
N GLU A 333 9.72 -0.62 -9.55
CA GLU A 333 8.61 -0.88 -10.48
C GLU A 333 8.30 -2.37 -10.53
N GLY A 334 7.10 -2.72 -10.10
CA GLY A 334 6.53 -4.05 -10.17
C GLY A 334 5.66 -4.16 -11.40
N ARG A 335 5.90 -5.16 -12.25
CA ARG A 335 5.10 -5.38 -13.46
C ARG A 335 4.59 -6.81 -13.50
N ILE A 336 3.32 -6.97 -13.86
CA ILE A 336 2.83 -8.21 -14.45
C ILE A 336 3.28 -8.19 -15.91
N SER A 337 4.45 -8.77 -16.16
CA SER A 337 5.09 -8.77 -17.48
C SER A 337 4.35 -9.66 -18.48
N GLY A 338 3.91 -10.83 -18.04
CA GLY A 338 3.12 -11.77 -18.83
C GLY A 338 2.16 -12.54 -17.94
N ILE A 339 0.90 -12.66 -18.35
CA ILE A 339 -0.16 -13.31 -17.56
C ILE A 339 -0.94 -14.39 -18.35
N VAL A 340 -0.44 -14.75 -19.53
CA VAL A 340 -1.16 -15.59 -20.49
C VAL A 340 -0.41 -16.86 -20.88
N ASP A 341 0.92 -16.90 -20.66
CA ASP A 341 1.78 -17.99 -21.10
C ASP A 341 1.73 -19.17 -20.14
N VAL A 342 0.79 -20.09 -20.38
CA VAL A 342 0.59 -21.25 -19.51
C VAL A 342 1.87 -22.12 -19.37
N PRO A 343 2.21 -22.58 -18.15
CA PRO A 343 1.48 -22.40 -16.90
C PRO A 343 1.87 -21.14 -16.10
N ASN A 344 2.88 -20.38 -16.52
CA ASN A 344 3.53 -19.37 -15.68
C ASN A 344 3.09 -17.94 -16.00
N ALA A 345 2.57 -17.24 -15.00
CA ALA A 345 2.67 -15.79 -15.01
C ALA A 345 4.14 -15.41 -14.83
N CYS A 346 4.55 -14.31 -15.47
CA CYS A 346 5.84 -13.67 -15.30
C CYS A 346 5.61 -12.29 -14.67
N ALA A 347 6.23 -12.06 -13.52
CA ALA A 347 6.27 -10.76 -12.88
C ALA A 347 7.72 -10.28 -12.79
N THR A 348 7.92 -8.98 -12.86
CA THR A 348 9.24 -8.36 -12.70
C THR A 348 9.24 -7.31 -11.61
N LEU A 349 10.39 -7.14 -10.97
CA LEU A 349 10.69 -6.06 -10.05
C LEU A 349 11.93 -5.32 -10.56
N ALA A 350 11.77 -4.08 -11.00
CA ALA A 350 12.85 -3.21 -11.45
C ALA A 350 13.25 -2.24 -10.33
N ILE A 351 14.53 -2.23 -9.98
CA ILE A 351 15.07 -1.37 -8.92
C ILE A 351 15.98 -0.32 -9.55
N PRO A 352 15.78 0.97 -9.25
CA PRO A 352 16.59 2.04 -9.81
C PRO A 352 18.00 1.98 -9.21
N THR A 353 19.02 1.72 -10.03
CA THR A 353 20.40 1.53 -9.54
C THR A 353 21.03 2.82 -9.02
N GLY A 354 20.53 3.98 -9.46
CA GLY A 354 21.02 5.29 -9.05
C GLY A 354 20.67 5.70 -7.61
N ILE A 355 19.93 4.88 -6.86
CA ILE A 355 19.63 5.16 -5.45
C ILE A 355 20.75 4.71 -4.50
N PHE A 356 21.66 3.87 -4.98
CA PHE A 356 22.78 3.32 -4.21
C PHE A 356 24.03 4.19 -4.41
N ASP A 357 24.81 4.37 -3.36
CA ASP A 357 26.14 5.01 -3.44
C ASP A 357 27.24 4.07 -3.98
N GLN A 358 26.92 2.77 -4.11
CA GLN A 358 27.75 1.75 -4.71
C GLN A 358 27.13 1.18 -6.00
N ASP A 359 27.98 0.72 -6.91
CA ASP A 359 27.53 0.08 -8.16
C ASP A 359 27.04 -1.35 -7.90
N VAL A 360 25.72 -1.51 -7.85
CA VAL A 360 25.06 -2.82 -7.63
C VAL A 360 24.89 -3.66 -8.89
N ARG A 361 25.49 -3.29 -10.03
CA ARG A 361 25.34 -4.06 -11.28
C ARG A 361 26.27 -5.29 -11.30
N PRO A 362 25.89 -6.38 -11.99
CA PRO A 362 26.75 -7.54 -12.14
C PRO A 362 28.12 -7.18 -12.75
N LYS A 363 29.19 -7.68 -12.14
CA LYS A 363 30.58 -7.53 -12.62
C LYS A 363 31.20 -8.91 -12.86
N ARG A 364 32.19 -8.97 -13.75
CA ARG A 364 32.92 -10.20 -14.10
C ARG A 364 33.52 -10.88 -12.87
N ASP A 365 34.04 -10.09 -11.93
CA ASP A 365 34.73 -10.60 -10.73
C ASP A 365 33.78 -10.84 -9.55
N GLY A 366 32.46 -10.75 -9.78
CA GLY A 366 31.43 -10.87 -8.75
C GLY A 366 31.18 -9.56 -8.00
N PRO A 367 30.30 -9.57 -6.97
CA PRO A 367 30.06 -8.41 -6.13
C PRO A 367 31.35 -8.01 -5.39
N PRO A 368 31.57 -6.71 -5.14
CA PRO A 368 32.73 -6.26 -4.38
C PRO A 368 32.77 -6.95 -3.01
N ARG A 369 33.94 -7.46 -2.59
CA ARG A 369 34.12 -7.99 -1.23
C ARG A 369 33.85 -6.86 -0.25
N PRO A 370 32.90 -6.98 0.69
CA PRO A 370 32.31 -5.85 1.40
C PRO A 370 33.32 -5.09 2.25
N PRO A 371 33.65 -3.81 1.93
CA PRO A 371 34.43 -2.97 2.82
C PRO A 371 33.73 -1.63 3.12
N TYR A 372 32.53 -1.37 2.59
CA TYR A 372 32.03 0.00 2.38
C TYR A 372 30.78 0.38 3.16
N LEU A 373 29.96 -0.57 3.61
CA LEU A 373 28.92 -0.25 4.56
C LEU A 373 29.57 -0.23 5.95
N LEU A 374 29.92 0.96 6.43
CA LEU A 374 30.12 1.20 7.85
C LEU A 374 28.91 0.57 8.55
N SER A 375 29.15 -0.52 9.30
CA SER A 375 28.13 -1.19 10.09
C SER A 375 27.60 -0.20 11.13
N TYR A 376 26.57 0.55 10.76
CA TYR A 376 25.60 1.06 11.71
C TYR A 376 24.59 -0.06 11.87
N GLY A 377 24.36 -0.50 13.11
CA GLY A 377 23.74 -1.78 13.46
C GLY A 377 22.43 -2.10 12.74
N ASP A 378 22.01 -3.37 12.87
CA ASP A 378 20.79 -3.91 12.25
C ASP A 378 19.56 -3.02 12.46
N VAL A 379 18.58 -3.14 11.55
CA VAL A 379 17.26 -2.54 11.76
C VAL A 379 16.70 -2.99 13.13
N PRO A 380 16.11 -2.09 13.93
CA PRO A 380 15.45 -2.49 15.17
C PRO A 380 14.41 -3.60 14.92
N LYS A 381 14.59 -4.73 15.60
CA LYS A 381 13.71 -5.90 15.59
C LYS A 381 13.06 -6.05 16.96
N CYS A 382 11.80 -6.48 17.01
CA CYS A 382 11.24 -6.96 18.26
C CYS A 382 11.96 -8.26 18.67
N ILE A 383 12.32 -8.39 19.95
CA ILE A 383 13.02 -9.58 20.51
C ILE A 383 11.98 -10.65 20.95
N TYR A 384 10.70 -10.41 20.64
CA TYR A 384 9.62 -11.31 21.03
C TYR A 384 9.54 -12.51 20.07
N ASP A 385 10.24 -13.58 20.42
CA ASP A 385 10.14 -14.89 19.76
C ASP A 385 8.91 -15.64 20.28
N GLY A 386 7.71 -15.19 19.90
CA GLY A 386 6.44 -15.82 20.31
C GLY A 386 6.52 -17.37 20.28
N PRO A 387 5.89 -18.08 21.22
CA PRO A 387 6.21 -19.47 21.53
C PRO A 387 5.64 -20.47 20.51
N LEU A 388 5.94 -20.39 19.21
CA LEU A 388 5.37 -21.31 18.23
C LEU A 388 6.33 -21.69 17.08
N PRO A 389 6.35 -22.97 16.68
CA PRO A 389 7.08 -23.42 15.49
C PRO A 389 6.57 -22.68 14.25
N THR A 390 7.45 -22.49 13.26
CA THR A 390 7.10 -22.07 11.88
C THR A 390 5.81 -22.77 11.45
N THR A 391 4.79 -22.00 11.10
CA THR A 391 3.52 -22.52 10.58
C THR A 391 3.83 -23.46 9.42
N LYS A 392 3.48 -24.75 9.59
CA LYS A 392 3.56 -25.71 8.49
C LYS A 392 2.61 -25.24 7.40
N ASN A 393 3.12 -25.13 6.18
CA ASN A 393 2.30 -24.91 5.00
C ASN A 393 1.17 -25.97 4.96
N PRO A 394 -0.11 -25.59 5.06
CA PRO A 394 -1.22 -26.55 5.03
C PRO A 394 -1.37 -27.24 3.67
N ALA A 395 -0.76 -26.71 2.59
CA ALA A 395 -0.65 -27.39 1.31
C ALA A 395 0.49 -28.43 1.26
N LEU A 396 1.26 -28.59 2.35
CA LEU A 396 2.26 -29.65 2.54
C LEU A 396 1.76 -30.78 3.47
N SER A 397 0.45 -30.84 3.78
CA SER A 397 -0.17 -32.00 4.45
C SER A 397 -0.76 -32.99 3.46
#